data_AF-A0A8T1RMQ4-F1
#
_entry.id   AF-A0A8T1RMQ4-F1
#
_cell.length_a   1.000
_cell.length_b   1.000
_cell.length_c   1.000
_cell.angle_alpha   90.00
_cell.angle_beta   90.00
_cell.angle_gamma   90.00
#
_symmetry.space_group_name_H-M   'P 1'
#
loop_
_entity.id
_entity.type
_entity.pdbx_description
1 polymer ?
#
loop_
_entity_poly.entity_id
_entity_poly.type
_entity_poly.pdbx_seq_one_letter_code
_entity_poly.pdbx_strand_id
1 'polypeptide(L)'
;MEGSGRDRSSENASSSGCRSTVSNAKFEIEKFDGTNNFGMWQCEVMDVFIQQELDVALGDIPDDMTDQDWRKLNTQACSAIRLCLTKEQKYFVMRETNTKKL
;
A
#
# COMPACT_ATOMS: atom_id res chain seq x y z
N MET A 1 43.30 43.42 -7.45
CA MET A 1 41.99 43.00 -6.91
C MET A 1 41.56 41.82 -7.78
N GLU A 2 42.08 40.62 -7.55
CA GLU A 2 41.61 39.66 -6.53
C GLU A 2 40.09 39.50 -6.51
N GLY A 3 39.64 38.28 -6.77
CA GLY A 3 38.23 37.90 -6.75
C GLY A 3 38.01 36.46 -7.25
N SER A 4 38.70 35.50 -6.63
CA SER A 4 38.32 34.09 -6.66
C SER A 4 36.97 33.89 -5.97
N GLY A 5 36.09 33.05 -6.51
CA GLY A 5 34.82 32.69 -5.86
C GLY A 5 34.14 31.53 -6.57
N ARG A 6 34.29 30.33 -5.99
CA ARG A 6 33.65 29.07 -6.38
C ARG A 6 32.15 29.05 -6.04
N ASP A 7 31.55 27.92 -6.43
CA ASP A 7 30.36 27.26 -5.88
C ASP A 7 29.07 27.52 -6.66
N ARG A 8 28.19 26.55 -6.90
CA ARG A 8 28.15 25.13 -6.56
C ARG A 8 27.11 24.48 -7.48
N SER A 9 27.36 23.26 -7.92
CA SER A 9 26.37 22.40 -8.55
C SER A 9 25.12 22.31 -7.66
N SER A 10 23.94 22.47 -8.25
CA SER A 10 22.71 21.91 -7.70
C SER A 10 22.20 20.89 -8.71
N GLU A 11 22.87 19.74 -8.71
CA GLU A 11 22.27 18.51 -9.21
C GLU A 11 21.07 18.24 -8.32
N ASN A 12 19.88 18.49 -8.87
CA ASN A 12 18.62 18.17 -8.23
C ASN A 12 18.52 16.64 -8.25
N ALA A 13 19.20 16.00 -7.29
CA ALA A 13 19.02 14.59 -7.00
C ALA A 13 17.60 14.43 -6.49
N SER A 14 16.68 14.15 -7.41
CA SER A 14 15.41 13.52 -7.09
C SER A 14 15.76 12.35 -6.19
N SER A 15 15.44 12.46 -4.90
CA SER A 15 15.66 11.40 -3.93
C SER A 15 14.77 10.24 -4.37
N SER A 16 15.33 9.34 -5.17
CA SER A 16 14.81 8.00 -5.35
C SER A 16 14.95 7.33 -4.00
N GLY A 17 13.98 7.60 -3.12
CA GLY A 17 13.74 6.81 -1.94
C GLY A 17 13.74 5.35 -2.36
N CYS A 18 14.35 4.51 -1.52
CA CYS A 18 14.38 3.08 -1.72
C CYS A 18 12.94 2.56 -1.82
N ARG A 19 12.42 2.43 -3.05
CA ARG A 19 11.11 1.84 -3.33
C ARG A 19 11.10 0.45 -2.74
N SER A 20 10.35 0.28 -1.67
CA SER A 20 10.18 -1.00 -1.02
C SER A 20 8.98 -1.67 -1.67
N THR A 21 9.20 -2.64 -2.54
CA THR A 21 8.13 -3.35 -3.22
C THR A 21 7.62 -4.52 -2.37
N VAL A 22 6.41 -5.02 -2.68
CA VAL A 22 5.88 -6.28 -2.15
C VAL A 22 5.82 -7.27 -3.29
N SER A 23 6.38 -8.46 -3.10
CA SER A 23 6.27 -9.56 -4.05
C SER A 23 5.33 -10.65 -3.51
N ASN A 24 4.16 -10.83 -4.12
CA ASN A 24 3.31 -12.00 -3.91
C ASN A 24 3.28 -12.84 -5.19
N ALA A 25 4.41 -13.48 -5.53
CA ALA A 25 4.66 -14.38 -6.68
C ALA A 25 4.18 -13.99 -8.10
N LYS A 26 3.44 -12.89 -8.29
CA LYS A 26 2.80 -12.55 -9.57
C LYS A 26 2.61 -11.06 -9.83
N PHE A 27 2.67 -10.20 -8.79
CA PHE A 27 2.50 -8.75 -8.94
C PHE A 27 3.43 -7.97 -8.00
N GLU A 28 3.99 -6.88 -8.54
CA GLU A 28 4.84 -5.93 -7.82
C GLU A 28 4.08 -4.60 -7.75
N ILE A 29 3.63 -4.23 -6.56
CA ILE A 29 2.96 -2.94 -6.30
C ILE A 29 3.92 -2.06 -5.50
N GLU A 30 3.99 -0.78 -5.86
CA GLU A 30 4.68 0.22 -5.03
C GLU A 30 3.92 0.41 -3.71
N LYS A 31 4.61 0.28 -2.57
CA LYS A 31 3.95 0.53 -1.28
C LYS A 31 3.52 1.99 -1.17
N PHE A 32 2.32 2.22 -0.64
CA PHE A 32 1.86 3.57 -0.34
C PHE A 32 2.59 4.13 0.86
N ASP A 33 3.24 5.27 0.66
CA ASP A 33 3.99 5.99 1.69
C ASP A 33 3.28 7.26 2.18
N GLY A 34 2.13 7.60 1.61
CA GLY A 34 1.38 8.83 1.89
C GLY A 34 1.65 9.97 0.90
N THR A 35 2.60 9.81 -0.02
CA THR A 35 2.99 10.80 -1.03
C THR A 35 2.75 10.32 -2.47
N ASN A 36 2.68 8.99 -2.69
CA ASN A 36 2.33 8.42 -3.99
C ASN A 36 0.92 8.83 -4.44
N ASN A 37 0.63 8.68 -5.74
CA ASN A 37 -0.72 8.87 -6.25
C ASN A 37 -1.66 7.79 -5.66
N PHE A 38 -2.52 8.22 -4.74
CA PHE A 38 -3.45 7.32 -4.04
C PHE A 38 -4.40 6.59 -5.01
N GLY A 39 -4.91 7.27 -6.05
CA GLY A 39 -5.85 6.66 -7.00
C GLY A 39 -5.20 5.54 -7.82
N MET A 40 -3.96 5.74 -8.26
CA MET A 40 -3.21 4.70 -8.97
C MET A 40 -2.89 3.52 -8.04
N TRP A 41 -2.37 3.80 -6.85
CA TRP A 41 -2.08 2.78 -5.84
C TRP A 41 -3.33 1.96 -5.49
N GLN A 42 -4.46 2.63 -5.27
CA GLN A 42 -5.73 1.99 -4.97
C GLN A 42 -6.16 1.06 -6.11
N CYS A 43 -6.02 1.49 -7.37
CA CYS A 43 -6.34 0.68 -8.55
C CYS A 43 -5.52 -0.63 -8.58
N GLU A 44 -4.19 -0.53 -8.40
CA GLU A 44 -3.31 -1.69 -8.39
C GLU A 44 -3.60 -2.65 -7.23
N VAL A 45 -3.88 -2.11 -6.03
CA VAL A 45 -4.28 -2.93 -4.88
C VAL A 45 -5.61 -3.64 -5.14
N MET A 46 -6.58 -3.00 -5.80
CA MET A 46 -7.84 -3.66 -6.18
C MET A 46 -7.62 -4.80 -7.16
N ASP A 47 -6.75 -4.62 -8.16
CA ASP A 47 -6.41 -5.71 -9.10
C ASP A 47 -5.84 -6.93 -8.37
N VAL A 48 -4.98 -6.70 -7.37
CA VAL A 48 -4.44 -7.78 -6.54
C VAL A 48 -5.51 -8.45 -5.67
N PHE A 49 -6.49 -7.70 -5.17
CA PHE A 49 -7.58 -8.26 -4.37
C PHE A 49 -8.48 -9.16 -5.22
N ILE A 50 -8.82 -8.73 -6.44
CA ILE A 50 -9.61 -9.53 -7.38
C ILE A 50 -8.87 -10.83 -7.73
N GLN A 51 -7.57 -10.75 -7.99
CA GLN A 51 -6.75 -11.94 -8.31
C GLN A 51 -6.56 -12.89 -7.13
N GLN A 52 -6.69 -12.40 -5.90
CA GLN A 52 -6.65 -13.21 -4.67
C GLN A 52 -8.04 -13.64 -4.20
N GLU A 53 -9.10 -13.27 -4.92
CA GLU A 53 -10.50 -13.52 -4.54
C GLU A 53 -10.84 -12.92 -3.16
N LEU A 54 -10.26 -11.75 -2.85
CA LEU A 54 -10.46 -11.00 -1.61
C LEU A 54 -11.30 -9.74 -1.79
N ASP A 55 -11.69 -9.40 -3.02
CA ASP A 55 -12.48 -8.20 -3.33
C ASP A 55 -13.82 -8.16 -2.58
N VAL A 56 -14.44 -9.33 -2.36
CA VAL A 56 -15.67 -9.44 -1.56
C VAL A 56 -15.52 -8.89 -0.14
N ALA A 57 -14.31 -8.97 0.45
CA ALA A 57 -14.05 -8.49 1.81
C ALA A 57 -14.08 -6.96 1.96
N LEU A 58 -14.09 -6.24 0.83
CA LEU A 58 -14.20 -4.78 0.78
C LEU A 58 -15.67 -4.33 0.80
N GLY A 59 -16.60 -5.21 0.45
CA GLY A 59 -18.04 -4.97 0.38
C GLY A 59 -18.78 -5.39 1.66
N ASP A 60 -20.11 -5.40 1.60
CA ASP A 60 -20.96 -5.95 2.66
C ASP A 60 -20.89 -7.48 2.72
N ILE A 61 -21.17 -8.04 3.90
CA ILE A 61 -21.16 -9.49 4.12
C ILE A 61 -22.30 -10.08 3.28
N PRO A 62 -22.04 -11.06 2.40
CA PRO A 62 -23.09 -11.75 1.67
C PRO A 62 -24.01 -12.55 2.61
N ASP A 63 -25.32 -12.58 2.30
CA ASP A 63 -26.34 -13.26 3.12
C ASP A 63 -26.08 -14.77 3.29
N ASP A 64 -25.41 -15.39 2.33
CA ASP A 64 -25.09 -16.82 2.28
C ASP A 64 -23.72 -17.14 2.90
N MET A 65 -22.98 -16.15 3.38
CA MET A 65 -21.64 -16.34 3.95
C MET A 65 -21.69 -16.51 5.47
N THR A 66 -20.93 -17.49 5.98
CA THR A 66 -20.81 -17.67 7.43
C THR A 66 -19.94 -16.57 8.06
N ASP A 67 -20.25 -16.19 9.30
CA ASP A 67 -19.43 -15.26 10.09
C ASP A 67 -17.95 -15.69 10.16
N GLN A 68 -17.70 -17.01 10.24
CA GLN A 68 -16.36 -17.55 10.33
C GLN A 68 -15.59 -17.36 9.02
N ASP A 69 -16.22 -17.62 7.88
CA ASP A 69 -15.56 -17.48 6.57
C ASP A 69 -15.38 -16.01 6.22
N TRP A 70 -16.36 -15.16 6.53
CA TRP A 70 -16.21 -13.71 6.42
C TRP A 70 -15.01 -13.20 7.24
N ARG A 71 -14.88 -13.64 8.50
CA ARG A 71 -13.74 -13.25 9.36
C ARG A 71 -12.40 -13.66 8.76
N LYS A 72 -12.30 -14.81 8.09
CA LYS A 72 -11.07 -15.24 7.40
C LYS A 72 -10.75 -14.30 6.24
N LEU A 73 -11.71 -14.06 5.34
CA LEU A 73 -11.54 -13.18 4.18
C LEU A 73 -11.17 -11.76 4.61
N ASN A 74 -11.89 -11.19 5.58
CA ASN A 74 -11.58 -9.87 6.12
C ASN A 74 -10.19 -9.83 6.79
N THR A 75 -9.75 -10.90 7.47
CA THR A 75 -8.39 -10.95 8.04
C THR A 75 -7.32 -10.98 6.95
N GLN A 76 -7.54 -11.76 5.88
CA GLN A 76 -6.64 -11.83 4.72
C GLN A 76 -6.55 -10.48 4.00
N ALA A 77 -7.70 -9.84 3.75
CA ALA A 77 -7.79 -8.51 3.17
C ALA A 77 -7.05 -7.45 4.01
N CYS A 78 -7.29 -7.41 5.33
CA CYS A 78 -6.54 -6.52 6.23
C CYS A 78 -5.02 -6.77 6.17
N SER A 79 -4.59 -8.03 6.05
CA SER A 79 -3.18 -8.39 5.89
C SER A 79 -2.62 -7.87 4.56
N ALA A 80 -3.34 -8.07 3.46
CA ALA A 80 -2.96 -7.62 2.13
C ALA A 80 -2.85 -6.10 2.05
N ILE A 81 -3.82 -5.33 2.56
CA ILE A 81 -3.72 -3.86 2.63
C ILE A 81 -2.44 -3.47 3.38
N ARG A 82 -2.21 -4.02 4.57
CA ARG A 82 -1.00 -3.71 5.36
C ARG A 82 0.29 -4.10 4.64
N LEU A 83 0.30 -5.10 3.78
CA LEU A 83 1.50 -5.42 2.99
C LEU A 83 1.80 -4.31 1.98
N CYS A 84 0.77 -3.73 1.36
CA CYS A 84 0.86 -2.64 0.38
C CYS A 84 1.16 -1.26 1.00
N LEU A 85 1.43 -1.18 2.31
CA LEU A 85 1.79 0.05 3.02
C LEU A 85 3.27 0.02 3.44
N THR A 86 3.89 1.20 3.49
CA THR A 86 5.19 1.36 4.17
C THR A 86 5.06 1.12 5.68
N LYS A 87 6.20 1.01 6.38
CA LYS A 87 6.21 0.78 7.83
C LYS A 87 5.55 1.94 8.56
N GLU A 88 5.85 3.16 8.11
CA GLU A 88 5.36 4.43 8.63
C GLU A 88 3.84 4.50 8.55
N GLN A 89 3.25 4.16 7.40
CA GLN A 89 1.80 4.13 7.22
C GLN A 89 1.15 2.98 8.01
N LYS A 90 1.81 1.81 8.07
CA LYS A 90 1.30 0.64 8.80
C LYS A 90 1.07 0.91 10.29
N TYR A 91 1.86 1.76 10.93
CA TYR A 91 1.69 2.08 12.36
C TYR A 91 0.29 2.61 12.70
N PHE A 92 -0.32 3.39 11.82
CA PHE A 92 -1.65 3.97 12.06
C PHE A 92 -2.77 2.93 12.01
N VAL A 93 -2.56 1.85 11.27
CA VAL A 93 -3.61 0.87 10.95
C VAL A 93 -3.32 -0.56 11.44
N MET A 94 -2.18 -0.78 12.11
CA MET A 94 -1.74 -2.12 12.52
C MET A 94 -2.70 -2.85 13.46
N ARG A 95 -3.56 -2.12 14.19
CA ARG A 95 -4.57 -2.67 15.10
C ARG A 95 -5.96 -2.77 14.49
N GLU A 96 -6.17 -2.22 13.30
CA GLU A 96 -7.46 -2.30 12.64
C GLU A 96 -7.71 -3.73 12.16
N THR A 97 -8.92 -4.21 12.41
CA THR A 97 -9.34 -5.58 12.13
C THR A 97 -10.52 -5.63 11.19
N ASN A 98 -11.03 -4.48 10.74
CA ASN A 98 -12.07 -4.37 9.74
C ASN A 98 -11.50 -3.71 8.48
N THR A 99 -11.57 -4.41 7.35
CA THR A 99 -11.01 -3.97 6.09
C THR A 99 -11.63 -2.65 5.61
N LYS A 100 -12.91 -2.39 5.93
CA LYS A 100 -13.59 -1.13 5.57
C LYS A 100 -13.11 0.09 6.33
N LYS A 101 -12.33 -0.11 7.39
CA LYS A 101 -11.77 0.97 8.22
C LYS A 101 -10.29 1.25 7.93
N LEU A 102 -9.70 0.45 7.04
CA LEU A 102 -8.34 0.63 6.53
C LEU A 102 -8.39 1.58 5.33
#